data_AF-A0A3C1IHK4-F1
#
_entry.id   AF-A0A3C1IHK4-F1
#
_cell.length_a   1.000
_cell.length_b   1.000
_cell.length_c   1.000
_cell.angle_alpha   90.00
_cell.angle_beta   90.00
_cell.angle_gamma   90.00
#
_symmetry.space_group_name_H-M   'P 1'
#
loop_
_entity.id
_entity.type
_entity.pdbx_description
1 polymer ?
#
loop_
_entity_poly.entity_id
_entity_poly.type
_entity_poly.pdbx_seq_one_letter_code
_entity_poly.pdbx_strand_id
1 'polypeptide(L)'
;LIYDLKQINPRCKVTVKLVAASGVGTIAAGVAKAKADVILISGHNGGTGASPATSIKFAGLPWEMGLTEAHQVLAMNNLRGRVTLRTDGGLRTGRDIVMAAMMGAEEYGIGTAALIAMGCIMVRQCQSNTCPVGVCTQNQELRDKFTGSADKVVNLITFYAQEVREILASIGARSLSDVIGRADLLSQVSRGADNLDDLDLNPLLIKVDGSNQLVYDRSKIRTEVPDTLDAEIVSDAARFLNDGEKMQLSYAVQNTHRTVGTRVSSHIVKKFGMNNSLQDNHLTIKLSGSAGQSLGAFATRGLKLEVSGDANDYVGKGLSGGMIVVRPALASRLVAAQNTIIGNTVLYGATAGYLFAAGRAGERFAVRNSGAHVVIEGCGSNGCEYMTGGVAVILGSIGANFGAGMTGGMGYLYDPDGVATSRLNMETLVSCPVAVPHWQGQLKELIESHAAETDSERASNILQNWDLELSKFIQICPKEMLNKLIHPLGVEATSIPAE
;
A
#
# COMPACT_ATOMS: atom_id res chain seq x y z
N LEU A 1 -6.23 0.27 -7.15
CA LEU A 1 -5.39 1.18 -6.33
C LEU A 1 -5.69 2.66 -6.53
N ILE A 2 -5.38 3.30 -7.67
CA ILE A 2 -5.68 4.74 -7.87
C ILE A 2 -7.17 5.02 -7.60
N TYR A 3 -8.04 4.15 -8.11
CA TYR A 3 -9.47 4.17 -7.82
C TYR A 3 -9.75 4.08 -6.32
N ASP A 4 -9.25 3.04 -5.64
CA ASP A 4 -9.43 2.81 -4.19
C ASP A 4 -8.99 4.01 -3.35
N LEU A 5 -7.84 4.62 -3.67
CA LEU A 5 -7.33 5.82 -2.98
C LEU A 5 -8.27 7.02 -3.15
N LYS A 6 -8.81 7.20 -4.36
CA LYS A 6 -9.80 8.27 -4.64
C LYS A 6 -11.18 7.97 -4.07
N GLN A 7 -11.48 6.70 -3.75
CA GLN A 7 -12.70 6.29 -3.05
C GLN A 7 -12.59 6.51 -1.53
N ILE A 8 -11.47 6.15 -0.90
CA ILE A 8 -11.28 6.41 0.54
C ILE A 8 -11.02 7.89 0.82
N ASN A 9 -10.47 8.65 -0.14
CA ASN A 9 -10.30 10.09 0.00
C ASN A 9 -10.76 10.83 -1.28
N PRO A 10 -12.00 11.38 -1.29
CA PRO A 10 -12.54 12.11 -2.44
C PRO A 10 -11.82 13.43 -2.74
N ARG A 11 -10.88 13.87 -1.90
CA ARG A 11 -10.23 15.19 -2.04
C ARG A 11 -8.77 15.10 -2.45
N CYS A 12 -8.16 13.91 -2.44
CA CYS A 12 -6.73 13.79 -2.70
C CYS A 12 -6.41 13.77 -4.20
N LYS A 13 -5.22 14.30 -4.52
CA LYS A 13 -4.49 13.94 -5.74
C LYS A 13 -3.72 12.64 -5.49
N VAL A 14 -3.68 11.78 -6.49
CA VAL A 14 -2.87 10.55 -6.47
C VAL A 14 -1.61 10.76 -7.31
N THR A 15 -0.45 10.56 -6.66
CA THR A 15 0.86 10.60 -7.31
C THR A 15 1.38 9.20 -7.54
N VAL A 16 1.91 8.92 -8.72
CA VAL A 16 2.70 7.71 -8.98
C VAL A 16 4.17 8.12 -9.10
N LYS A 17 5.00 7.59 -8.20
CA LYS A 17 6.46 7.77 -8.24
C LYS A 17 7.07 6.66 -9.10
N LEU A 18 7.71 7.06 -10.18
CA LEU A 18 8.48 6.23 -11.10
C LEU A 18 9.96 6.62 -10.99
N VAL A 19 10.86 5.67 -11.26
CA VAL A 19 12.29 5.95 -11.40
C VAL A 19 12.59 6.10 -12.89
N ALA A 20 13.42 7.07 -13.25
CA ALA A 20 13.88 7.28 -14.61
C ALA A 20 14.58 6.00 -15.13
N ALA A 21 14.08 5.51 -16.25
CA ALA A 21 14.61 4.39 -17.02
C ALA A 21 14.10 4.55 -18.46
N SER A 22 14.79 3.97 -19.44
CA SER A 22 14.28 3.95 -20.81
C SER A 22 12.94 3.22 -20.86
N GLY A 23 11.95 3.78 -21.55
CA GLY A 23 10.59 3.25 -21.62
C GLY A 23 9.65 3.79 -20.54
N VAL A 24 10.14 4.65 -19.63
CA VAL A 24 9.31 5.28 -18.60
C VAL A 24 8.20 6.15 -19.21
N GLY A 25 8.38 6.70 -20.41
CA GLY A 25 7.36 7.51 -21.08
C GLY A 25 6.12 6.70 -21.43
N THR A 26 6.30 5.46 -21.90
CA THR A 26 5.20 4.52 -22.16
C THR A 26 4.44 4.18 -20.88
N ILE A 27 5.16 3.94 -19.79
CA ILE A 27 4.55 3.69 -18.47
C ILE A 27 3.78 4.94 -18.00
N ALA A 28 4.36 6.14 -18.17
CA ALA A 28 3.71 7.39 -17.80
C ALA A 28 2.39 7.61 -18.55
N ALA A 29 2.32 7.25 -19.83
CA ALA A 29 1.06 7.28 -20.59
C ALA A 29 0.00 6.33 -20.00
N GLY A 30 0.40 5.11 -19.61
CA GLY A 30 -0.47 4.17 -18.90
C GLY A 30 -0.96 4.72 -17.56
N VAL A 31 -0.07 5.32 -16.78
CA VAL A 31 -0.37 5.96 -15.48
C VAL A 31 -1.36 7.11 -15.64
N ALA A 32 -1.19 7.97 -16.65
CA ALA A 32 -2.12 9.04 -16.96
C ALA A 32 -3.51 8.50 -17.36
N LYS A 33 -3.57 7.44 -18.18
CA LYS A 33 -4.82 6.76 -18.55
C LYS A 33 -5.50 6.10 -17.33
N ALA A 34 -4.71 5.62 -16.36
CA ALA A 34 -5.19 5.08 -15.09
C ALA A 34 -5.69 6.16 -14.11
N LYS A 35 -5.77 7.43 -14.54
CA LYS A 35 -6.30 8.57 -13.79
C LYS A 35 -5.44 9.00 -12.59
N ALA A 36 -4.12 8.82 -12.65
CA ALA A 36 -3.23 9.53 -11.76
C ALA A 36 -3.33 11.05 -11.98
N ASP A 37 -3.01 11.85 -10.96
CA ASP A 37 -3.02 13.31 -11.05
C ASP A 37 -1.60 13.86 -11.22
N VAL A 38 -0.63 13.17 -10.64
CA VAL A 38 0.79 13.56 -10.68
C VAL A 38 1.64 12.34 -11.03
N ILE A 39 2.63 12.53 -11.89
CA ILE A 39 3.68 11.54 -12.15
C ILE A 39 4.99 12.15 -11.69
N LEU A 40 5.64 11.50 -10.74
CA LEU A 40 6.98 11.86 -10.28
C LEU A 40 8.00 10.98 -10.98
N ILE A 41 8.93 11.59 -11.71
CA ILE A 41 10.10 10.93 -12.27
C ILE A 41 11.30 11.18 -11.35
N SER A 42 11.83 10.12 -10.74
CA SER A 42 12.99 10.19 -9.86
C SER A 42 14.27 9.78 -10.58
N GLY A 43 15.31 10.61 -10.50
CA GLY A 43 16.63 10.28 -11.01
C GLY A 43 17.35 9.20 -10.19
N HIS A 44 18.31 8.51 -10.81
CA HIS A 44 19.16 7.49 -10.17
C HIS A 44 19.97 8.02 -8.98
N ASN A 45 20.22 9.33 -8.95
CA ASN A 45 21.03 10.03 -7.95
C ASN A 45 20.22 10.45 -6.70
N GLY A 46 19.03 9.88 -6.50
CA GLY A 46 18.22 10.05 -5.29
C GLY A 46 18.91 9.55 -4.02
N GLY A 47 18.59 10.17 -2.88
CA GLY A 47 19.08 9.74 -1.57
C GLY A 47 18.31 8.52 -1.03
N THR A 48 18.96 7.73 -0.18
CA THR A 48 18.34 6.62 0.57
C THR A 48 18.95 6.50 1.97
N GLY A 49 18.15 6.07 2.94
CA GLY A 49 18.63 5.76 4.29
C GLY A 49 19.33 4.41 4.37
N ALA A 50 18.95 3.45 3.52
CA ALA A 50 19.57 2.13 3.42
C ALA A 50 19.25 1.52 2.05
N SER A 51 20.27 1.04 1.34
CA SER A 51 20.13 0.31 0.07
C SER A 51 21.44 -0.41 -0.26
N PRO A 52 21.40 -1.54 -0.97
CA PRO A 52 22.60 -2.15 -1.51
C PRO A 52 23.42 -1.15 -2.36
N ALA A 53 24.74 -1.16 -2.18
CA ALA A 53 25.64 -0.28 -2.92
C ALA A 53 25.52 -0.49 -4.44
N THR A 54 25.26 -1.72 -4.88
CA THR A 54 25.02 -2.06 -6.28
C THR A 54 23.81 -1.33 -6.84
N SER A 55 22.69 -1.28 -6.12
CA SER A 55 21.50 -0.52 -6.54
C SER A 55 21.78 0.98 -6.63
N ILE A 56 22.50 1.54 -5.66
CA ILE A 56 22.86 2.98 -5.64
C ILE A 56 23.73 3.36 -6.85
N LYS A 57 24.61 2.46 -7.29
CA LYS A 57 25.60 2.75 -8.34
C LYS A 57 25.15 2.35 -9.75
N PHE A 58 24.29 1.34 -9.88
CA PHE A 58 24.03 0.69 -11.16
C PHE A 58 22.54 0.58 -11.54
N ALA A 59 21.61 1.07 -10.71
CA ALA A 59 20.19 1.05 -11.03
C ALA A 59 19.63 2.47 -11.26
N GLY A 60 18.80 2.60 -12.31
CA GLY A 60 18.16 3.86 -12.70
C GLY A 60 19.00 4.70 -13.67
N LEU A 61 18.35 5.71 -14.26
CA LEU A 61 18.96 6.68 -15.19
C LEU A 61 18.87 8.13 -14.66
N PRO A 62 19.59 9.08 -15.28
CA PRO A 62 19.40 10.51 -15.04
C PRO A 62 17.95 10.94 -15.21
N TRP A 63 17.49 11.86 -14.34
CA TRP A 63 16.12 12.35 -14.41
C TRP A 63 15.88 13.14 -15.69
N GLU A 64 16.90 13.78 -16.25
CA GLU A 64 16.86 14.54 -17.51
C GLU A 64 16.32 13.67 -18.66
N MET A 65 16.78 12.41 -18.72
CA MET A 65 16.33 11.44 -19.72
C MET A 65 14.89 11.02 -19.48
N GLY A 66 14.59 10.53 -18.27
CA GLY A 66 13.26 10.00 -17.96
C GLY A 66 12.16 11.06 -17.95
N LEU A 67 12.47 12.28 -17.47
CA LEU A 67 11.54 13.40 -17.43
C LEU A 67 11.17 13.84 -18.84
N THR A 68 12.19 14.00 -19.70
CA THR A 68 11.97 14.42 -21.08
C THR A 68 11.21 13.35 -21.86
N GLU A 69 11.57 12.07 -21.71
CA GLU A 69 10.83 10.97 -22.34
C GLU A 69 9.37 10.96 -21.90
N ALA A 70 9.10 11.11 -20.60
CA ALA A 70 7.73 11.20 -20.07
C ALA A 70 6.97 12.40 -20.63
N HIS A 71 7.61 13.58 -20.66
CA HIS A 71 7.03 14.80 -21.22
C HIS A 71 6.65 14.60 -22.69
N GLN A 72 7.59 14.11 -23.50
CA GLN A 72 7.42 13.90 -24.94
C GLN A 72 6.33 12.85 -25.23
N VAL A 73 6.39 11.68 -24.60
CA VAL A 73 5.40 10.60 -24.85
C VAL A 73 4.00 11.02 -24.41
N LEU A 74 3.86 11.70 -23.28
CA LEU A 74 2.57 12.23 -22.84
C LEU A 74 2.02 13.29 -23.80
N ALA A 75 2.89 14.15 -24.34
CA ALA A 75 2.51 15.17 -25.32
C ALA A 75 2.04 14.52 -26.63
N MET A 76 2.83 13.59 -27.19
CA MET A 76 2.50 12.85 -28.42
C MET A 76 1.16 12.10 -28.34
N ASN A 77 0.75 11.70 -27.13
CA ASN A 77 -0.51 10.98 -26.90
C ASN A 77 -1.68 11.88 -26.46
N ASN A 78 -1.53 13.21 -26.46
CA ASN A 78 -2.54 14.15 -25.94
C ASN A 78 -2.97 13.86 -24.48
N LEU A 79 -2.01 13.37 -23.67
CA LEU A 79 -2.19 13.06 -22.25
C LEU A 79 -1.49 14.07 -21.33
N ARG A 80 -0.58 14.90 -21.85
CA ARG A 80 0.26 15.79 -21.04
C ARG A 80 -0.54 16.78 -20.19
N GLY A 81 -1.67 17.29 -20.69
CA GLY A 81 -2.56 18.17 -19.92
C GLY A 81 -3.39 17.47 -18.83
N ARG A 82 -3.33 16.14 -18.72
CA ARG A 82 -4.11 15.39 -17.71
C ARG A 82 -3.40 15.28 -16.37
N VAL A 83 -2.07 15.35 -16.38
CA VAL A 83 -1.21 15.08 -15.23
C VAL A 83 -0.21 16.20 -15.00
N THR A 84 0.15 16.42 -13.73
CA THR A 84 1.30 17.24 -13.36
C THR A 84 2.56 16.39 -13.39
N LEU A 85 3.63 16.86 -14.03
CA LEU A 85 4.94 16.19 -13.94
C LEU A 85 5.77 16.77 -12.79
N ARG A 86 6.25 15.89 -11.92
CA ARG A 86 7.18 16.23 -10.84
C ARG A 86 8.51 15.54 -11.10
N THR A 87 9.62 16.15 -10.69
CA THR A 87 10.92 15.49 -10.72
C THR A 87 11.67 15.64 -9.41
N ASP A 88 12.48 14.64 -9.06
CA ASP A 88 13.47 14.70 -8.00
C ASP A 88 14.76 13.95 -8.43
N GLY A 89 15.85 14.13 -7.69
CA GLY A 89 17.12 13.48 -7.99
C GLY A 89 18.29 14.47 -8.01
N GLY A 90 18.80 14.80 -6.82
CA GLY A 90 20.01 15.61 -6.70
C GLY A 90 19.86 17.07 -7.12
N LEU A 91 18.64 17.61 -7.20
CA LEU A 91 18.38 19.04 -7.44
C LEU A 91 18.96 19.86 -6.27
N ARG A 92 19.94 20.73 -6.56
CA ARG A 92 20.74 21.47 -5.56
C ARG A 92 20.66 22.99 -5.72
N THR A 93 20.21 23.47 -6.86
CA THR A 93 20.27 24.89 -7.22
C THR A 93 18.99 25.36 -7.91
N GLY A 94 18.80 26.67 -7.98
CA GLY A 94 17.75 27.28 -8.80
C GLY A 94 17.93 26.97 -10.28
N ARG A 95 19.17 26.87 -10.77
CA ARG A 95 19.44 26.42 -12.14
C ARG A 95 18.89 25.01 -12.42
N ASP A 96 19.07 24.06 -11.50
CA ASP A 96 18.56 22.70 -11.68
C ASP A 96 17.02 22.70 -11.81
N ILE A 97 16.33 23.56 -11.05
CA ILE A 97 14.88 23.74 -11.15
C ILE A 97 14.48 24.30 -12.52
N VAL A 98 15.17 25.34 -13.01
CA VAL A 98 14.85 25.94 -14.32
C VAL A 98 15.11 24.95 -15.45
N MET A 99 16.20 24.17 -15.39
CA MET A 99 16.49 23.09 -16.33
C MET A 99 15.37 22.04 -16.34
N ALA A 100 14.97 21.57 -15.16
CA ALA A 100 13.85 20.64 -15.01
C ALA A 100 12.54 21.20 -15.55
N ALA A 101 12.28 22.50 -15.36
CA ALA A 101 11.12 23.19 -15.91
C ALA A 101 11.14 23.14 -17.43
N MET A 102 12.25 23.53 -18.07
CA MET A 102 12.43 23.50 -19.52
C MET A 102 12.28 22.09 -20.11
N MET A 103 12.71 21.06 -19.37
CA MET A 103 12.52 19.64 -19.72
C MET A 103 11.09 19.11 -19.42
N GLY A 104 10.22 19.95 -18.84
CA GLY A 104 8.78 19.69 -18.77
C GLY A 104 8.21 19.38 -17.39
N ALA A 105 8.98 19.51 -16.30
CA ALA A 105 8.49 19.39 -14.93
C ALA A 105 7.76 20.66 -14.47
N GLU A 106 6.75 20.49 -13.63
CA GLU A 106 5.96 21.55 -13.00
C GLU A 106 6.19 21.65 -11.48
N GLU A 107 6.74 20.59 -10.88
CA GLU A 107 7.02 20.49 -9.45
C GLU A 107 8.37 19.81 -9.19
N TYR A 108 9.05 20.18 -8.11
CA TYR A 108 10.46 19.83 -7.86
C TYR A 108 10.64 19.28 -6.44
N GLY A 109 11.15 18.06 -6.30
CA GLY A 109 11.38 17.41 -5.01
C GLY A 109 12.79 17.63 -4.49
N ILE A 110 12.91 18.25 -3.31
CA ILE A 110 14.19 18.54 -2.65
C ILE A 110 14.31 17.72 -1.36
N GLY A 111 15.10 16.65 -1.41
CA GLY A 111 15.35 15.75 -0.27
C GLY A 111 16.66 16.03 0.44
N THR A 112 17.78 15.58 -0.15
CA THR A 112 19.11 15.63 0.48
C THR A 112 19.56 17.06 0.83
N ALA A 113 19.31 18.06 -0.01
CA ALA A 113 19.66 19.44 0.31
C ALA A 113 18.89 19.97 1.53
N ALA A 114 17.62 19.57 1.69
CA ALA A 114 16.84 19.88 2.89
C ALA A 114 17.41 19.17 4.14
N LEU A 115 17.84 17.91 4.02
CA LEU A 115 18.53 17.20 5.11
C LEU A 115 19.85 17.91 5.49
N ILE A 116 20.61 18.41 4.51
CA ILE A 116 21.86 19.16 4.75
C ILE A 116 21.56 20.48 5.45
N ALA A 117 20.54 21.23 5.01
CA ALA A 117 20.11 22.44 5.69
C ALA A 117 19.69 22.18 7.16
N MET A 118 19.14 20.99 7.44
CA MET A 118 18.83 20.54 8.80
C MET A 118 20.04 20.02 9.60
N GLY A 119 21.24 19.95 9.01
CA GLY A 119 22.48 19.60 9.69
C GLY A 119 23.14 18.31 9.23
N CYS A 120 22.63 17.63 8.19
CA CYS A 120 23.33 16.47 7.62
C CYS A 120 24.71 16.88 7.07
N ILE A 121 25.75 16.20 7.55
CA ILE A 121 27.15 16.41 7.14
C ILE A 121 27.64 15.37 6.12
N MET A 122 26.72 14.64 5.49
CA MET A 122 27.02 13.67 4.41
C MET A 122 27.98 12.53 4.76
N VAL A 123 27.99 12.07 6.02
CA VAL A 123 28.85 10.97 6.51
C VAL A 123 28.43 9.56 6.04
N ARG A 124 27.23 9.39 5.47
CA ARG A 124 26.71 8.13 4.87
C ARG A 124 26.61 6.93 5.82
N GLN A 125 26.18 7.18 7.05
CA GLN A 125 25.95 6.15 8.09
C GLN A 125 24.47 6.04 8.48
N CYS A 126 23.55 6.43 7.60
CA CYS A 126 22.12 6.48 7.88
C CYS A 126 21.57 5.11 8.29
N GLN A 127 22.01 4.05 7.61
CA GLN A 127 21.64 2.66 7.87
C GLN A 127 22.18 2.10 9.19
N SER A 128 23.20 2.74 9.77
CA SER A 128 23.91 2.23 10.95
C SER A 128 23.28 2.65 12.26
N ASN A 129 22.23 3.49 12.23
CA ASN A 129 21.62 4.11 13.41
C ASN A 129 22.58 5.00 14.23
N THR A 130 23.75 5.36 13.67
CA THR A 130 24.83 6.11 14.36
C THR A 130 25.01 7.53 13.79
N CYS A 131 23.94 8.18 13.34
CA CYS A 131 24.03 9.52 12.78
C CYS A 131 24.60 10.52 13.81
N PRO A 132 25.75 11.18 13.55
CA PRO A 132 26.44 12.00 14.56
C PRO A 132 25.71 13.31 14.88
N VAL A 133 24.73 13.67 14.05
CA VAL A 133 23.99 14.94 14.08
C VAL A 133 22.48 14.75 14.28
N GLY A 134 22.05 13.56 14.68
CA GLY A 134 20.65 13.30 15.04
C GLY A 134 19.64 13.30 13.88
N VAL A 135 20.09 13.30 12.62
CA VAL A 135 19.20 13.39 11.44
C VAL A 135 18.57 12.03 11.10
N CYS A 136 19.37 10.97 10.94
CA CYS A 136 18.89 9.64 10.57
C CYS A 136 19.28 8.60 11.64
N THR A 137 18.65 8.67 12.81
CA THR A 137 18.87 7.74 13.93
C THR A 137 17.64 7.69 14.83
N GLN A 138 17.38 6.52 15.42
CA GLN A 138 16.38 6.30 16.46
C GLN A 138 17.01 6.23 17.87
N ASN A 139 18.35 6.27 17.98
CA ASN A 139 19.04 6.34 19.26
C ASN A 139 18.79 7.72 19.91
N GLN A 140 18.33 7.73 21.17
CA GLN A 140 17.93 8.94 21.86
C GLN A 140 19.10 9.93 22.07
N GLU A 141 20.26 9.47 22.54
CA GLU A 141 21.43 10.32 22.79
C GLU A 141 21.95 10.99 21.51
N LEU A 142 21.81 10.32 20.36
CA LEU A 142 22.17 10.88 19.07
C LEU A 142 21.09 11.84 18.53
N ARG A 143 19.81 11.56 18.77
CA ARG A 143 18.69 12.46 18.43
C ARG A 143 18.79 13.79 19.17
N ASP A 144 19.27 13.78 20.41
CA ASP A 144 19.49 14.99 21.21
C ASP A 144 20.54 15.94 20.59
N LYS A 145 21.36 15.45 19.64
CA LYS A 145 22.32 16.26 18.86
C LYS A 145 21.70 16.96 17.64
N PHE A 146 20.42 16.75 17.36
CA PHE A 146 19.75 17.36 16.22
C PHE A 146 19.56 18.87 16.41
N THR A 147 20.08 19.67 15.48
CA THR A 147 20.01 21.14 15.52
C THR A 147 19.27 21.73 14.32
N GLY A 148 18.56 20.91 13.55
CA GLY A 148 17.75 21.36 12.42
C GLY A 148 16.53 22.18 12.90
N SER A 149 16.10 23.13 12.08
CA SER A 149 14.90 23.93 12.34
C SER A 149 14.08 24.13 11.07
N ALA A 150 12.80 24.44 11.23
CA ALA A 150 11.93 24.79 10.11
C ALA A 150 12.47 26.01 9.35
N ASP A 151 12.98 27.02 10.05
CA ASP A 151 13.53 28.24 9.46
C ASP A 151 14.71 27.95 8.52
N LYS A 152 15.58 26.99 8.85
CA LYS A 152 16.69 26.59 7.97
C LYS A 152 16.19 26.04 6.65
N VAL A 153 15.09 25.28 6.67
CA VAL A 153 14.46 24.74 5.45
C VAL A 153 13.75 25.85 4.68
N VAL A 154 13.03 26.75 5.36
CA VAL A 154 12.40 27.92 4.74
C VAL A 154 13.43 28.79 4.03
N ASN A 155 14.57 29.06 4.67
CA ASN A 155 15.66 29.82 4.08
C ASN A 155 16.23 29.13 2.82
N LEU A 156 16.47 27.81 2.88
CA LEU A 156 16.90 27.03 1.72
C LEU A 156 15.94 27.20 0.53
N ILE A 157 14.64 26.99 0.74
CA ILE A 157 13.64 27.09 -0.32
C ILE A 157 13.52 28.54 -0.82
N THR A 158 13.66 29.53 0.06
CA THR A 158 13.67 30.95 -0.30
C THR A 158 14.85 31.29 -1.22
N PHE A 159 16.04 30.77 -0.93
CA PHE A 159 17.22 30.96 -1.78
C PHE A 159 17.06 30.28 -3.15
N TYR A 160 16.50 29.07 -3.21
CA TYR A 160 16.17 28.44 -4.49
C TYR A 160 15.19 29.29 -5.30
N ALA A 161 14.12 29.77 -4.66
CA ALA A 161 13.12 30.60 -5.32
C ALA A 161 13.71 31.94 -5.81
N GLN A 162 14.64 32.52 -5.05
CA GLN A 162 15.40 33.71 -5.45
C GLN A 162 16.24 33.45 -6.69
N GLU A 163 17.06 32.40 -6.68
CA GLU A 163 17.93 32.05 -7.80
C GLU A 163 17.11 31.71 -9.06
N VAL A 164 15.99 30.98 -8.92
CA VAL A 164 15.05 30.72 -10.02
C VAL A 164 14.57 32.03 -10.65
N ARG A 165 14.15 33.01 -9.83
CA ARG A 165 13.67 34.31 -10.32
C ARG A 165 14.76 35.10 -11.04
N GLU A 166 15.99 35.07 -10.53
CA GLU A 166 17.15 35.71 -11.16
C GLU A 166 17.46 35.08 -12.53
N ILE A 167 17.43 33.76 -12.62
CA ILE A 167 17.65 33.05 -13.88
C ILE A 167 16.54 33.36 -14.88
N LEU A 168 15.26 33.29 -14.46
CA LEU A 168 14.11 33.63 -15.32
C LEU A 168 14.22 35.07 -15.86
N ALA A 169 14.60 36.02 -15.01
CA ALA A 169 14.81 37.41 -15.42
C ALA A 169 15.94 37.52 -16.46
N SER A 170 17.04 36.77 -16.31
CA SER A 170 18.17 36.82 -17.24
C SER A 170 17.84 36.29 -18.66
N ILE A 171 16.85 35.41 -18.78
CA ILE A 171 16.35 34.89 -20.06
C ILE A 171 15.06 35.59 -20.55
N GLY A 172 14.62 36.64 -19.85
CA GLY A 172 13.44 37.43 -20.22
C GLY A 172 12.08 36.80 -19.89
N ALA A 173 12.04 35.74 -19.09
CA ALA A 173 10.81 35.10 -18.62
C ALA A 173 10.27 35.79 -17.35
N ARG A 174 8.94 35.94 -17.24
CA ARG A 174 8.28 36.58 -16.07
C ARG A 174 7.85 35.55 -15.04
N SER A 175 7.62 34.31 -15.46
CA SER A 175 7.16 33.24 -14.60
C SER A 175 7.77 31.89 -15.00
N LEU A 176 7.76 30.94 -14.07
CA LEU A 176 8.19 29.57 -14.37
C LEU A 176 7.30 28.92 -15.43
N SER A 177 6.02 29.29 -15.49
CA SER A 177 5.08 28.79 -16.51
C SER A 177 5.51 29.17 -17.93
N ASP A 178 6.26 30.27 -18.11
CA ASP A 178 6.70 30.74 -19.43
C ASP A 178 7.78 29.82 -20.04
N VAL A 179 8.45 29.02 -19.20
CA VAL A 179 9.59 28.18 -19.59
C VAL A 179 9.31 26.68 -19.49
N ILE A 180 8.16 26.26 -18.95
CA ILE A 180 7.86 24.82 -18.80
C ILE A 180 7.73 24.16 -20.18
N GLY A 181 8.54 23.11 -20.41
CA GLY A 181 8.59 22.38 -21.68
C GLY A 181 9.26 23.14 -22.82
N ARG A 182 9.89 24.30 -22.55
CA ARG A 182 10.65 25.09 -23.53
C ARG A 182 12.07 24.57 -23.68
N ALA A 183 12.20 23.33 -24.16
CA ALA A 183 13.49 22.71 -24.46
C ALA A 183 14.30 23.50 -25.50
N ASP A 184 13.65 24.34 -26.32
CA ASP A 184 14.31 25.25 -27.27
C ASP A 184 15.15 26.36 -26.61
N LEU A 185 14.99 26.59 -25.30
CA LEU A 185 15.84 27.50 -24.53
C LEU A 185 17.15 26.83 -24.06
N LEU A 186 17.32 25.54 -24.34
CA LEU A 186 18.49 24.75 -23.99
C LEU A 186 19.30 24.43 -25.23
N SER A 187 20.62 24.62 -25.15
CA SER A 187 21.57 24.22 -26.17
C SER A 187 22.71 23.42 -25.53
N GLN A 188 23.05 22.28 -26.13
CA GLN A 188 24.28 21.59 -25.78
C GLN A 188 25.48 22.45 -26.15
N VAL A 189 26.38 22.67 -25.18
CA VAL A 189 27.66 23.34 -25.44
C VAL A 189 28.74 22.28 -25.42
N SER A 190 29.40 22.05 -26.56
CA SER A 190 30.61 21.23 -26.58
C SER A 190 31.77 22.05 -26.00
N ARG A 191 32.37 21.54 -24.91
CA ARG A 191 33.54 22.13 -24.23
C ARG A 191 34.59 21.08 -23.87
N GLY A 192 34.53 19.91 -24.50
CA GLY A 192 35.47 18.80 -24.29
C GLY A 192 36.79 19.00 -25.02
N ALA A 193 37.80 18.22 -24.65
CA ALA A 193 38.98 18.03 -25.48
C ALA A 193 38.60 17.19 -26.72
N ASP A 194 39.28 17.39 -27.86
CA ASP A 194 38.97 16.76 -29.15
C ASP A 194 38.95 15.22 -29.13
N ASN A 195 39.42 14.61 -28.04
CA ASN A 195 39.49 13.16 -27.81
C ASN A 195 38.33 12.60 -26.96
N LEU A 196 37.37 13.42 -26.56
CA LEU A 196 36.14 12.98 -25.91
C LEU A 196 35.04 12.83 -26.97
N ASP A 197 34.46 11.63 -27.07
CA ASP A 197 33.25 11.40 -27.87
C ASP A 197 32.12 12.28 -27.30
N ASP A 198 31.68 13.27 -28.08
CA ASP A 198 30.59 14.14 -27.69
C ASP A 198 29.30 13.31 -27.55
N LEU A 199 28.63 13.45 -26.40
CA LEU A 199 27.31 12.87 -26.19
C LEU A 199 26.30 13.52 -27.13
N ASP A 200 25.40 12.75 -27.73
CA ASP A 200 24.26 13.31 -28.45
C ASP A 200 23.13 13.63 -27.46
N LEU A 201 22.96 14.91 -27.10
CA LEU A 201 21.83 15.35 -26.26
C LEU A 201 20.58 15.74 -27.06
N ASN A 202 20.60 15.63 -28.40
CA ASN A 202 19.44 15.99 -29.22
C ASN A 202 18.15 15.29 -28.78
N PRO A 203 18.13 13.99 -28.41
CA PRO A 203 16.90 13.34 -27.94
C PRO A 203 16.23 14.05 -26.75
N LEU A 204 17.00 14.76 -25.91
CA LEU A 204 16.50 15.52 -24.77
C LEU A 204 15.96 16.91 -25.15
N LEU A 205 16.33 17.42 -26.32
CA LEU A 205 16.04 18.77 -26.76
C LEU A 205 14.92 18.81 -27.81
N ILE A 206 14.45 17.65 -28.28
CA ILE A 206 13.35 17.56 -29.24
C ILE A 206 12.06 18.10 -28.63
N LYS A 207 11.47 19.06 -29.34
CA LYS A 207 10.13 19.56 -29.10
C LYS A 207 9.12 18.66 -29.81
N VAL A 208 8.06 18.27 -29.10
CA VAL A 208 6.94 17.54 -29.73
C VAL A 208 6.03 18.53 -30.42
N ASP A 209 5.63 18.21 -31.67
CA ASP A 209 4.66 18.98 -32.43
C ASP A 209 3.33 19.12 -31.64
N GLY A 210 2.78 20.33 -31.62
CA GLY A 210 1.58 20.65 -30.82
C GLY A 210 1.84 21.01 -29.35
N SER A 211 3.08 20.96 -28.88
CA SER A 211 3.45 21.40 -27.51
C SER A 211 3.07 22.87 -27.22
N ASN A 212 3.06 23.74 -28.24
CA ASN A 212 2.60 25.13 -28.11
C ASN A 212 1.10 25.26 -27.76
N GLN A 213 0.30 24.20 -27.95
CA GLN A 213 -1.13 24.16 -27.60
C GLN A 213 -1.38 23.54 -26.22
N LEU A 214 -0.34 23.07 -25.53
CA LEU A 214 -0.48 22.49 -24.20
C LEU A 214 -0.75 23.57 -23.15
N VAL A 215 -1.89 23.48 -22.49
CA VAL A 215 -2.22 24.30 -21.32
C VAL A 215 -1.94 23.48 -20.07
N TYR A 216 -1.02 23.95 -19.24
CA TYR A 216 -0.71 23.36 -17.94
C TYR A 216 -1.68 23.91 -16.88
N ASP A 217 -2.80 23.22 -16.66
CA ASP A 217 -3.75 23.61 -15.60
C ASP A 217 -3.24 23.15 -14.22
N ARG A 218 -2.46 24.03 -13.59
CA ARG A 218 -1.96 23.85 -12.22
C ARG A 218 -3.05 24.04 -11.16
N SER A 219 -4.20 24.63 -11.52
CA SER A 219 -5.34 24.83 -10.63
C SER A 219 -6.25 23.59 -10.56
N LYS A 220 -6.08 22.65 -11.49
CA LYS A 220 -6.82 21.39 -11.52
C LYS A 220 -6.76 20.70 -10.16
N ILE A 221 -7.94 20.53 -9.55
CA ILE A 221 -8.08 19.93 -8.23
C ILE A 221 -7.65 18.47 -8.27
N ARG A 222 -8.24 17.68 -9.18
CA ARG A 222 -7.88 16.29 -9.48
C ARG A 222 -8.58 15.79 -10.75
N THR A 223 -8.23 14.58 -11.17
CA THR A 223 -8.93 13.80 -12.18
C THR A 223 -9.99 12.95 -11.51
N GLU A 224 -11.27 13.17 -11.86
CA GLU A 224 -12.38 12.43 -11.28
C GLU A 224 -12.43 10.95 -11.72
N VAL A 225 -12.92 10.12 -10.81
CA VAL A 225 -13.19 8.70 -11.04
C VAL A 225 -14.70 8.46 -10.97
N PRO A 226 -15.23 7.46 -11.69
CA PRO A 226 -16.65 7.12 -11.58
C PRO A 226 -17.02 6.75 -10.15
N ASP A 227 -18.28 6.92 -9.81
CA ASP A 227 -18.83 6.37 -8.59
C ASP A 227 -18.96 4.85 -8.66
N THR A 228 -19.21 4.25 -7.50
CA THR A 228 -19.53 2.84 -7.32
C THR A 228 -20.84 2.73 -6.53
N LEU A 229 -21.23 1.51 -6.15
CA LEU A 229 -22.40 1.24 -5.31
C LEU A 229 -22.40 2.10 -4.03
N ASP A 230 -21.23 2.50 -3.54
CA ASP A 230 -21.11 3.38 -2.37
C ASP A 230 -21.81 4.73 -2.52
N ALA A 231 -22.01 5.27 -3.72
CA ALA A 231 -22.75 6.52 -3.87
C ALA A 231 -24.22 6.34 -3.43
N GLU A 232 -24.82 5.21 -3.80
CA GLU A 232 -26.15 4.81 -3.37
C GLU A 232 -26.16 4.48 -1.87
N ILE A 233 -25.19 3.68 -1.41
CA ILE A 233 -25.08 3.33 0.01
C ILE A 233 -24.94 4.56 0.91
N VAL A 234 -24.12 5.54 0.52
CA VAL A 234 -23.93 6.77 1.31
C VAL A 234 -25.22 7.60 1.36
N SER A 235 -25.96 7.65 0.25
CA SER A 235 -27.28 8.31 0.21
C SER A 235 -28.25 7.63 1.17
N ASP A 236 -28.36 6.31 1.10
CA ASP A 236 -29.31 5.54 1.90
C ASP A 236 -28.90 5.45 3.38
N ALA A 237 -27.60 5.51 3.67
CA ALA A 237 -27.04 5.55 5.02
C ALA A 237 -27.05 6.96 5.64
N ALA A 238 -27.77 7.93 5.09
CA ALA A 238 -27.77 9.31 5.58
C ALA A 238 -28.11 9.41 7.09
N ARG A 239 -29.07 8.63 7.60
CA ARG A 239 -29.42 8.61 9.03
C ARG A 239 -28.28 8.10 9.90
N PHE A 240 -27.58 7.04 9.46
CA PHE A 240 -26.37 6.58 10.14
C PHE A 240 -25.29 7.66 10.11
N LEU A 241 -24.99 8.26 8.95
CA LEU A 241 -23.89 9.21 8.80
C LEU A 241 -24.17 10.58 9.45
N ASN A 242 -25.42 10.98 9.61
CA ASN A 242 -25.79 12.25 10.22
C ASN A 242 -26.09 12.13 11.71
N ASP A 243 -26.90 11.13 12.07
CA ASP A 243 -27.53 10.99 13.39
C ASP A 243 -26.94 9.84 14.22
N GLY A 244 -26.14 8.96 13.61
CA GLY A 244 -25.51 7.82 14.29
C GLY A 244 -26.44 6.62 14.48
N GLU A 245 -27.56 6.55 13.75
CA GLU A 245 -28.49 5.41 13.81
C GLU A 245 -27.83 4.09 13.38
N LYS A 246 -28.16 2.98 14.06
CA LYS A 246 -27.76 1.65 13.61
C LYS A 246 -28.60 1.26 12.40
N MET A 247 -27.95 0.84 11.31
CA MET A 247 -28.64 0.58 10.04
C MET A 247 -28.23 -0.73 9.38
N GLN A 248 -29.16 -1.30 8.61
CA GLN A 248 -28.92 -2.43 7.73
C GLN A 248 -29.44 -2.09 6.33
N LEU A 249 -28.61 -2.30 5.31
CA LEU A 249 -28.93 -2.05 3.91
C LEU A 249 -28.70 -3.32 3.08
N SER A 250 -29.34 -3.43 1.91
CA SER A 250 -29.25 -4.64 1.07
C SER A 250 -29.23 -4.29 -0.41
N TYR A 251 -28.26 -4.84 -1.15
CA TYR A 251 -28.05 -4.54 -2.57
C TYR A 251 -27.65 -5.80 -3.37
N ALA A 252 -27.87 -5.76 -4.67
CA ALA A 252 -27.22 -6.67 -5.60
C ALA A 252 -25.80 -6.16 -5.91
N VAL A 253 -24.83 -7.07 -6.03
CA VAL A 253 -23.45 -6.74 -6.38
C VAL A 253 -22.98 -7.51 -7.61
N GLN A 254 -22.20 -6.83 -8.45
CA GLN A 254 -21.60 -7.39 -9.66
C GLN A 254 -20.09 -7.14 -9.65
N ASN A 255 -19.34 -7.94 -10.42
CA ASN A 255 -17.88 -7.84 -10.48
C ASN A 255 -17.37 -6.47 -10.98
N THR A 256 -18.24 -5.66 -11.60
CA THR A 256 -18.00 -4.28 -12.02
C THR A 256 -18.08 -3.28 -10.87
N HIS A 257 -18.80 -3.60 -9.79
CA HIS A 257 -18.86 -2.82 -8.55
C HIS A 257 -17.60 -3.06 -7.73
N ARG A 258 -16.61 -2.17 -7.93
CA ARG A 258 -15.32 -2.21 -7.24
C ARG A 258 -15.35 -1.38 -5.96
N THR A 259 -14.47 -1.71 -5.02
CA THR A 259 -14.22 -0.95 -3.78
C THR A 259 -15.49 -0.64 -2.97
N VAL A 260 -16.43 -1.59 -2.94
CA VAL A 260 -17.68 -1.42 -2.18
C VAL A 260 -17.36 -1.33 -0.69
N GLY A 261 -17.90 -0.32 -0.01
CA GLY A 261 -17.68 0.01 1.40
C GLY A 261 -16.51 0.98 1.66
N THR A 262 -15.66 1.24 0.66
CA THR A 262 -14.47 2.08 0.84
C THR A 262 -14.82 3.56 1.01
N ARG A 263 -15.75 4.09 0.20
CA ARG A 263 -16.20 5.48 0.34
C ARG A 263 -17.05 5.63 1.60
N VAL A 264 -17.90 4.66 1.92
CA VAL A 264 -18.64 4.64 3.20
C VAL A 264 -17.69 4.79 4.38
N SER A 265 -16.57 4.07 4.38
CA SER A 265 -15.53 4.16 5.41
C SER A 265 -14.89 5.55 5.49
N SER A 266 -14.71 6.23 4.35
CA SER A 266 -14.29 7.65 4.32
C SER A 266 -15.24 8.54 5.11
N HIS A 267 -16.55 8.36 4.92
CA HIS A 267 -17.57 9.12 5.62
C HIS A 267 -17.61 8.79 7.11
N ILE A 268 -17.47 7.50 7.48
CA ILE A 268 -17.37 7.07 8.88
C ILE A 268 -16.20 7.76 9.57
N VAL A 269 -14.99 7.69 9.00
CA VAL A 269 -13.79 8.30 9.59
C VAL A 269 -13.93 9.82 9.68
N LYS A 270 -14.49 10.47 8.65
CA LYS A 270 -14.68 11.92 8.65
C LYS A 270 -15.66 12.40 9.72
N LYS A 271 -16.71 11.62 9.97
CA LYS A 271 -17.78 11.98 10.91
C LYS A 271 -17.47 11.56 12.35
N PHE A 272 -17.04 10.31 12.54
CA PHE A 272 -16.91 9.67 13.84
C PHE A 272 -15.45 9.48 14.28
N GLY A 273 -14.50 9.64 13.36
CA GLY A 273 -13.09 9.36 13.63
C GLY A 273 -12.72 7.89 13.45
N MET A 274 -11.42 7.63 13.40
CA MET A 274 -10.86 6.28 13.23
C MET A 274 -11.07 5.39 14.46
N ASN A 275 -10.84 5.95 15.65
CA ASN A 275 -11.00 5.27 16.94
C ASN A 275 -12.37 5.58 17.55
N ASN A 276 -13.41 5.56 16.72
CA ASN A 276 -14.77 5.85 17.15
C ASN A 276 -15.30 4.81 18.15
N SER A 277 -16.37 5.17 18.85
CA SER A 277 -17.07 4.31 19.81
C SER A 277 -18.31 3.63 19.20
N LEU A 278 -18.38 3.51 17.87
CA LEU A 278 -19.48 2.77 17.24
C LEU A 278 -19.43 1.32 17.71
N GLN A 279 -20.61 0.74 17.93
CA GLN A 279 -20.73 -0.69 18.17
C GLN A 279 -20.20 -1.44 16.95
N ASP A 280 -19.77 -2.68 17.16
CA ASP A 280 -19.40 -3.53 16.03
C ASP A 280 -20.66 -3.76 15.18
N ASN A 281 -20.49 -3.76 13.86
CA ASN A 281 -21.58 -3.95 12.89
C ASN A 281 -22.71 -2.88 12.97
N HIS A 282 -22.38 -1.64 13.37
CA HIS A 282 -23.33 -0.53 13.48
C HIS A 282 -24.00 -0.16 12.15
N LEU A 283 -23.25 -0.24 11.05
CA LEU A 283 -23.79 -0.21 9.69
C LEU A 283 -23.48 -1.56 9.04
N THR A 284 -24.53 -2.32 8.72
CA THR A 284 -24.41 -3.60 8.02
C THR A 284 -24.92 -3.48 6.59
N ILE A 285 -24.09 -3.85 5.61
CA ILE A 285 -24.46 -3.84 4.19
C ILE A 285 -24.43 -5.28 3.69
N LYS A 286 -25.61 -5.78 3.31
CA LYS A 286 -25.77 -7.12 2.72
C LYS A 286 -25.72 -7.01 1.20
N LEU A 287 -24.91 -7.86 0.59
CA LEU A 287 -24.64 -7.87 -0.84
C LEU A 287 -24.93 -9.26 -1.39
N SER A 288 -25.69 -9.34 -2.48
CA SER A 288 -25.99 -10.61 -3.16
C SER A 288 -25.39 -10.61 -4.56
N GLY A 289 -24.54 -11.58 -4.88
CA GLY A 289 -23.85 -11.70 -6.17
C GLY A 289 -22.33 -11.80 -6.05
N SER A 290 -21.61 -11.31 -7.06
CA SER A 290 -20.15 -11.36 -7.13
C SER A 290 -19.57 -9.97 -6.89
N ALA A 291 -18.80 -9.78 -5.81
CA ALA A 291 -18.17 -8.50 -5.53
C ALA A 291 -16.94 -8.27 -6.42
N GLY A 292 -16.83 -7.07 -6.97
CA GLY A 292 -15.64 -6.66 -7.72
C GLY A 292 -14.40 -6.54 -6.84
N GLN A 293 -13.32 -6.13 -7.50
CA GLN A 293 -12.01 -5.93 -6.89
C GLN A 293 -12.07 -4.99 -5.67
N SER A 294 -11.29 -5.29 -4.64
CA SER A 294 -11.11 -4.45 -3.44
C SER A 294 -12.36 -4.26 -2.57
N LEU A 295 -13.23 -5.26 -2.50
CA LEU A 295 -14.36 -5.29 -1.54
C LEU A 295 -13.88 -4.92 -0.12
N GLY A 296 -14.53 -3.94 0.49
CA GLY A 296 -14.23 -3.50 1.86
C GLY A 296 -12.81 -2.98 2.05
N ALA A 297 -12.15 -2.50 0.99
CA ALA A 297 -10.84 -1.90 1.15
C ALA A 297 -10.92 -0.71 2.11
N PHE A 298 -10.03 -0.70 3.10
CA PHE A 298 -9.98 0.28 4.19
C PHE A 298 -11.25 0.35 5.06
N ALA A 299 -12.03 -0.74 5.13
CA ALA A 299 -13.21 -0.78 5.97
C ALA A 299 -12.87 -0.56 7.45
N THR A 300 -13.54 0.42 8.07
CA THR A 300 -13.28 0.86 9.45
C THR A 300 -14.27 0.30 10.45
N ARG A 301 -13.94 0.41 11.74
CA ARG A 301 -14.83 0.02 12.84
C ARG A 301 -16.24 0.59 12.66
N GLY A 302 -17.23 -0.25 12.94
CA GLY A 302 -18.65 0.05 12.77
C GLY A 302 -19.24 -0.39 11.43
N LEU A 303 -18.41 -0.68 10.42
CA LEU A 303 -18.88 -1.18 9.13
C LEU A 303 -18.78 -2.71 9.04
N LYS A 304 -19.90 -3.36 8.71
CA LYS A 304 -19.98 -4.78 8.35
C LYS A 304 -20.43 -4.94 6.89
N LEU A 305 -19.70 -5.74 6.12
CA LEU A 305 -20.07 -6.14 4.78
C LEU A 305 -20.34 -7.64 4.75
N GLU A 306 -21.54 -8.05 4.34
CA GLU A 306 -21.91 -9.47 4.19
C GLU A 306 -22.18 -9.76 2.72
N VAL A 307 -21.42 -10.68 2.12
CA VAL A 307 -21.60 -11.09 0.73
C VAL A 307 -22.13 -12.52 0.68
N SER A 308 -23.33 -12.67 0.12
CA SER A 308 -23.88 -13.96 -0.30
C SER A 308 -23.58 -14.18 -1.77
N GLY A 309 -22.54 -14.97 -2.03
CA GLY A 309 -21.94 -15.18 -3.35
C GLY A 309 -20.42 -15.32 -3.25
N ASP A 310 -19.68 -14.51 -4.01
CA ASP A 310 -18.22 -14.56 -4.08
C ASP A 310 -17.60 -13.15 -4.22
N ALA A 311 -16.27 -13.05 -4.13
CA ALA A 311 -15.56 -11.80 -4.34
C ALA A 311 -14.24 -12.00 -5.10
N ASN A 312 -13.84 -10.98 -5.85
CA ASN A 312 -12.57 -10.96 -6.59
C ASN A 312 -11.37 -10.63 -5.67
N ASP A 313 -10.22 -10.23 -6.23
CA ASP A 313 -9.00 -9.97 -5.46
C ASP A 313 -9.14 -8.78 -4.50
N TYR A 314 -8.21 -8.71 -3.54
CA TYR A 314 -8.04 -7.60 -2.60
C TYR A 314 -9.19 -7.40 -1.60
N VAL A 315 -9.97 -8.44 -1.30
CA VAL A 315 -10.97 -8.39 -0.20
C VAL A 315 -10.29 -7.93 1.08
N GLY A 316 -10.84 -6.91 1.73
CA GLY A 316 -10.29 -6.35 2.97
C GLY A 316 -8.89 -5.75 2.81
N LYS A 317 -8.49 -5.31 1.62
CA LYS A 317 -7.22 -4.59 1.44
C LYS A 317 -7.11 -3.41 2.39
N GLY A 318 -6.06 -3.39 3.21
CA GLY A 318 -5.88 -2.38 4.25
C GLY A 318 -7.03 -2.34 5.26
N LEU A 319 -7.68 -3.47 5.56
CA LEU A 319 -8.77 -3.55 6.54
C LEU A 319 -8.35 -2.88 7.85
N SER A 320 -9.25 -2.06 8.40
CA SER A 320 -8.90 -1.12 9.46
C SER A 320 -9.97 -1.07 10.56
N GLY A 321 -10.43 -2.27 10.97
CA GLY A 321 -11.37 -2.45 12.08
C GLY A 321 -12.79 -2.81 11.65
N GLY A 322 -13.11 -2.79 10.35
CA GLY A 322 -14.39 -3.29 9.85
C GLY A 322 -14.48 -4.83 9.88
N MET A 323 -15.68 -5.35 9.62
CA MET A 323 -15.93 -6.78 9.48
C MET A 323 -16.39 -7.09 8.05
N ILE A 324 -15.78 -8.11 7.44
CA ILE A 324 -16.17 -8.60 6.11
C ILE A 324 -16.51 -10.08 6.24
N VAL A 325 -17.66 -10.46 5.71
CA VAL A 325 -18.16 -11.84 5.68
C VAL A 325 -18.45 -12.21 4.25
N VAL A 326 -17.93 -13.34 3.78
CA VAL A 326 -18.20 -13.86 2.43
C VAL A 326 -18.59 -15.32 2.55
N ARG A 327 -19.76 -15.68 2.01
CA ARG A 327 -20.24 -17.07 2.02
C ARG A 327 -21.00 -17.38 0.75
N PRO A 328 -21.06 -18.65 0.32
CA PRO A 328 -21.84 -19.02 -0.85
C PRO A 328 -23.30 -18.60 -0.72
N ALA A 329 -23.99 -18.45 -1.84
CA ALA A 329 -25.44 -18.31 -1.83
C ALA A 329 -26.08 -19.51 -1.13
N LEU A 330 -27.16 -19.30 -0.37
CA LEU A 330 -27.83 -20.37 0.39
C LEU A 330 -28.29 -21.54 -0.51
N ALA A 331 -28.64 -21.24 -1.76
CA ALA A 331 -29.03 -22.24 -2.76
C ALA A 331 -27.86 -22.98 -3.41
N SER A 332 -26.61 -22.60 -3.09
CA SER A 332 -25.40 -23.23 -3.63
C SER A 332 -25.29 -24.67 -3.15
N ARG A 333 -24.93 -25.57 -4.06
CA ARG A 333 -24.64 -26.98 -3.75
C ARG A 333 -23.14 -27.25 -3.62
N LEU A 334 -22.32 -26.20 -3.68
CA LEU A 334 -20.86 -26.32 -3.61
C LEU A 334 -20.44 -26.64 -2.18
N VAL A 335 -19.49 -27.57 -2.04
CA VAL A 335 -18.76 -27.74 -0.79
C VAL A 335 -17.79 -26.56 -0.64
N ALA A 336 -18.13 -25.61 0.24
CA ALA A 336 -17.41 -24.35 0.42
C ALA A 336 -15.88 -24.56 0.53
N ALA A 337 -15.44 -25.46 1.41
CA ALA A 337 -14.03 -25.75 1.68
C ALA A 337 -13.21 -26.22 0.46
N GLN A 338 -13.87 -26.71 -0.58
CA GLN A 338 -13.23 -27.21 -1.80
C GLN A 338 -13.22 -26.18 -2.94
N ASN A 339 -13.90 -25.04 -2.77
CA ASN A 339 -14.11 -24.06 -3.83
C ASN A 339 -13.54 -22.69 -3.44
N THR A 340 -13.02 -21.98 -4.45
CA THR A 340 -12.56 -20.59 -4.27
C THR A 340 -13.75 -19.66 -4.11
N ILE A 341 -13.68 -18.78 -3.12
CA ILE A 341 -14.72 -17.78 -2.84
C ILE A 341 -14.18 -16.35 -2.82
N ILE A 342 -12.89 -16.17 -2.52
CA ILE A 342 -12.20 -14.88 -2.56
C ILE A 342 -10.90 -14.99 -3.34
N GLY A 343 -10.54 -13.91 -4.04
CA GLY A 343 -9.37 -13.88 -4.91
C GLY A 343 -8.02 -13.78 -4.19
N ASN A 344 -7.06 -13.13 -4.84
CA ASN A 344 -5.68 -13.00 -4.41
C ASN A 344 -5.46 -11.78 -3.51
N THR A 345 -4.32 -11.75 -2.79
CA THR A 345 -3.83 -10.57 -2.06
C THR A 345 -4.88 -9.99 -1.09
N VAL A 346 -5.69 -10.88 -0.52
CA VAL A 346 -6.70 -10.60 0.49
C VAL A 346 -6.02 -10.11 1.76
N LEU A 347 -6.63 -9.12 2.44
CA LEU A 347 -6.10 -8.48 3.65
C LEU A 347 -4.73 -7.82 3.48
N TYR A 348 -4.37 -7.42 2.26
CA TYR A 348 -3.08 -6.78 2.01
C TYR A 348 -2.85 -5.55 2.90
N GLY A 349 -1.88 -5.64 3.81
CA GLY A 349 -1.54 -4.54 4.70
C GLY A 349 -2.64 -4.20 5.72
N ALA A 350 -3.54 -5.14 6.02
CA ALA A 350 -4.59 -4.93 7.02
C ALA A 350 -4.00 -4.65 8.41
N THR A 351 -4.63 -3.75 9.17
CA THR A 351 -4.13 -3.30 10.48
C THR A 351 -5.05 -3.68 11.63
N ALA A 352 -6.32 -3.93 11.37
CA ALA A 352 -7.32 -4.33 12.35
C ALA A 352 -8.57 -4.86 11.64
N GLY A 353 -9.48 -5.49 12.39
CA GLY A 353 -10.79 -5.94 11.89
C GLY A 353 -10.84 -7.43 11.63
N TYR A 354 -11.99 -7.89 11.13
CA TYR A 354 -12.32 -9.31 10.99
C TYR A 354 -12.69 -9.65 9.54
N LEU A 355 -12.19 -10.78 9.05
CA LEU A 355 -12.63 -11.39 7.80
C LEU A 355 -13.04 -12.85 8.03
N PHE A 356 -14.26 -13.20 7.65
CA PHE A 356 -14.75 -14.57 7.68
C PHE A 356 -15.18 -14.98 6.26
N ALA A 357 -14.53 -15.98 5.67
CA ALA A 357 -14.89 -16.44 4.33
C ALA A 357 -15.10 -17.96 4.28
N ALA A 358 -16.33 -18.41 4.05
CA ALA A 358 -16.67 -19.82 3.90
C ALA A 358 -16.23 -20.31 2.51
N GLY A 359 -14.95 -20.63 2.39
CA GLY A 359 -14.33 -21.17 1.19
C GLY A 359 -12.85 -20.79 1.08
N ARG A 360 -12.26 -21.10 -0.07
CA ARG A 360 -10.82 -20.93 -0.31
C ARG A 360 -10.48 -19.53 -0.81
N ALA A 361 -9.33 -19.03 -0.37
CA ALA A 361 -8.69 -17.83 -0.91
C ALA A 361 -7.67 -18.18 -2.01
N GLY A 362 -7.38 -17.21 -2.88
CA GLY A 362 -6.30 -17.30 -3.86
C GLY A 362 -4.89 -17.20 -3.28
N GLU A 363 -3.95 -16.74 -4.09
CA GLU A 363 -2.55 -16.53 -3.73
C GLU A 363 -2.35 -15.30 -2.84
N ARG A 364 -1.25 -15.30 -2.07
CA ARG A 364 -0.87 -14.16 -1.21
C ARG A 364 -1.94 -13.73 -0.23
N PHE A 365 -2.71 -14.69 0.25
CA PHE A 365 -3.67 -14.47 1.32
C PHE A 365 -2.97 -13.87 2.56
N ALA A 366 -3.55 -12.84 3.17
CA ALA A 366 -3.03 -12.15 4.35
C ALA A 366 -1.60 -11.61 4.20
N VAL A 367 -1.18 -11.31 2.97
CA VAL A 367 0.14 -10.72 2.71
C VAL A 367 0.29 -9.38 3.45
N ARG A 368 1.35 -9.25 4.25
CA ARG A 368 1.56 -8.08 5.11
C ARG A 368 0.41 -7.78 6.08
N ASN A 369 -0.36 -8.78 6.51
CA ASN A 369 -1.31 -8.57 7.60
C ASN A 369 -0.56 -8.14 8.86
N SER A 370 -1.01 -7.06 9.49
CA SER A 370 -0.38 -6.42 10.64
C SER A 370 -1.31 -6.31 11.84
N GLY A 371 -2.54 -6.84 11.77
CA GLY A 371 -3.45 -6.84 12.93
C GLY A 371 -4.89 -7.29 12.68
N ALA A 372 -5.25 -7.73 11.47
CA ALA A 372 -6.57 -8.30 11.22
C ALA A 372 -6.65 -9.77 11.68
N HIS A 373 -7.85 -10.17 12.10
CA HIS A 373 -8.19 -11.55 12.44
C HIS A 373 -8.99 -12.16 11.29
N VAL A 374 -8.68 -13.40 10.92
CA VAL A 374 -9.28 -14.00 9.73
C VAL A 374 -9.47 -15.50 9.88
N VAL A 375 -10.60 -15.99 9.36
CA VAL A 375 -10.88 -17.42 9.19
C VAL A 375 -11.34 -17.69 7.76
N ILE A 376 -10.65 -18.62 7.09
CA ILE A 376 -10.95 -19.09 5.73
C ILE A 376 -10.83 -20.62 5.67
N GLU A 377 -11.27 -21.25 4.59
CA GLU A 377 -11.31 -22.72 4.45
C GLU A 377 -10.22 -23.30 3.52
N GLY A 378 -9.14 -22.54 3.32
CA GLY A 378 -7.97 -22.94 2.53
C GLY A 378 -7.41 -21.77 1.73
N CYS A 379 -6.15 -21.84 1.31
CA CYS A 379 -5.55 -20.78 0.50
C CYS A 379 -4.57 -21.30 -0.55
N GLY A 380 -4.27 -20.45 -1.54
CA GLY A 380 -3.20 -20.68 -2.50
C GLY A 380 -1.79 -20.53 -1.91
N SER A 381 -0.80 -20.36 -2.79
CA SER A 381 0.61 -20.17 -2.39
C SER A 381 0.87 -18.80 -1.76
N ASN A 382 1.97 -18.72 -1.00
CA ASN A 382 2.43 -17.50 -0.33
C ASN A 382 1.42 -16.93 0.68
N GLY A 383 0.62 -17.80 1.32
CA GLY A 383 -0.25 -17.39 2.43
C GLY A 383 0.57 -16.82 3.59
N CYS A 384 0.07 -15.77 4.23
CA CYS A 384 0.71 -15.04 5.34
C CYS A 384 2.13 -14.52 5.03
N GLU A 385 2.47 -14.33 3.76
CA GLU A 385 3.75 -13.75 3.34
C GLU A 385 3.93 -12.34 3.97
N TYR A 386 5.07 -12.10 4.62
CA TYR A 386 5.38 -10.83 5.30
C TYR A 386 4.38 -10.39 6.39
N MET A 387 3.60 -11.31 6.95
CA MET A 387 2.70 -11.00 8.07
C MET A 387 3.49 -10.56 9.31
N THR A 388 3.02 -9.48 9.96
CA THR A 388 3.68 -8.84 11.12
C THR A 388 2.76 -8.75 12.35
N GLY A 389 1.50 -9.18 12.25
CA GLY A 389 0.53 -9.11 13.33
C GLY A 389 -0.85 -9.65 12.91
N GLY A 390 -1.75 -9.81 13.88
CA GLY A 390 -3.07 -10.42 13.68
C GLY A 390 -3.05 -11.94 13.82
N VAL A 391 -4.20 -12.57 13.53
CA VAL A 391 -4.40 -14.02 13.65
C VAL A 391 -5.03 -14.56 12.37
N ALA A 392 -4.45 -15.61 11.80
CA ALA A 392 -4.97 -16.28 10.60
C ALA A 392 -5.30 -17.75 10.87
N VAL A 393 -6.57 -18.11 10.77
CA VAL A 393 -7.07 -19.48 10.89
C VAL A 393 -7.44 -20.01 9.50
N ILE A 394 -6.94 -21.19 9.15
CA ILE A 394 -7.14 -21.81 7.84
C ILE A 394 -7.68 -23.21 8.04
N LEU A 395 -8.96 -23.39 7.73
CA LEU A 395 -9.74 -24.62 7.92
C LEU A 395 -9.63 -25.58 6.71
N GLY A 396 -8.45 -25.65 6.09
CA GLY A 396 -8.21 -26.46 4.91
C GLY A 396 -6.80 -26.33 4.35
N SER A 397 -6.59 -26.90 3.16
CA SER A 397 -5.25 -26.99 2.58
C SER A 397 -4.64 -25.64 2.17
N ILE A 398 -3.33 -25.54 2.35
CA ILE A 398 -2.50 -24.39 1.99
C ILE A 398 -1.62 -24.68 0.77
N GLY A 399 -1.27 -23.64 0.01
CA GLY A 399 -0.28 -23.71 -1.05
C GLY A 399 1.16 -23.61 -0.54
N ALA A 400 2.13 -23.70 -1.46
CA ALA A 400 3.55 -23.64 -1.13
C ALA A 400 4.00 -22.27 -0.59
N ASN A 401 5.13 -22.26 0.12
CA ASN A 401 5.80 -21.06 0.64
C ASN A 401 4.95 -20.28 1.67
N PHE A 402 4.17 -21.00 2.47
CA PHE A 402 3.35 -20.39 3.50
C PHE A 402 4.21 -19.77 4.61
N GLY A 403 3.90 -18.53 5.00
CA GLY A 403 4.56 -17.80 6.07
C GLY A 403 5.96 -17.26 5.74
N ALA A 404 6.33 -17.19 4.46
CA ALA A 404 7.61 -16.62 4.05
C ALA A 404 7.76 -15.17 4.52
N GLY A 405 8.86 -14.87 5.23
CA GLY A 405 9.11 -13.53 5.78
C GLY A 405 8.10 -13.08 6.85
N MET A 406 7.28 -13.99 7.39
CA MET A 406 6.38 -13.69 8.49
C MET A 406 7.19 -13.47 9.77
N THR A 407 7.07 -12.28 10.36
CA THR A 407 7.84 -11.83 11.54
C THR A 407 6.98 -11.50 12.76
N GLY A 408 5.65 -11.48 12.60
CA GLY A 408 4.71 -11.26 13.70
C GLY A 408 3.33 -11.85 13.44
N GLY A 409 2.53 -12.01 14.48
CA GLY A 409 1.20 -12.62 14.43
C GLY A 409 1.18 -14.13 14.71
N MET A 410 0.00 -14.74 14.59
CA MET A 410 -0.24 -16.16 14.86
C MET A 410 -1.01 -16.81 13.71
N GLY A 411 -0.61 -18.03 13.31
CA GLY A 411 -1.31 -18.85 12.33
C GLY A 411 -1.83 -20.15 12.93
N TYR A 412 -3.01 -20.59 12.51
CA TYR A 412 -3.57 -21.90 12.85
C TYR A 412 -4.00 -22.63 11.58
N LEU A 413 -3.39 -23.77 11.30
CA LEU A 413 -3.67 -24.57 10.12
C LEU A 413 -4.37 -25.87 10.51
N TYR A 414 -5.54 -26.11 9.96
CA TYR A 414 -6.20 -27.40 10.04
C TYR A 414 -5.60 -28.35 9.01
N ASP A 415 -4.83 -29.35 9.47
CA ASP A 415 -4.05 -30.26 8.64
C ASP A 415 -4.36 -31.73 8.97
N PRO A 416 -5.58 -32.22 8.65
CA PRO A 416 -5.97 -33.60 8.94
C PRO A 416 -5.12 -34.64 8.21
N ASP A 417 -4.51 -34.28 7.08
CA ASP A 417 -3.71 -35.18 6.24
C ASP A 417 -2.20 -35.10 6.55
N GLY A 418 -1.76 -34.21 7.46
CA GLY A 418 -0.36 -34.05 7.85
C GLY A 418 0.56 -33.53 6.74
N VAL A 419 0.03 -32.77 5.77
CA VAL A 419 0.78 -32.30 4.59
C VAL A 419 1.26 -30.86 4.69
N ALA A 420 0.72 -30.06 5.62
CA ALA A 420 0.98 -28.63 5.70
C ALA A 420 2.45 -28.30 6.00
N THR A 421 3.11 -29.11 6.84
CA THR A 421 4.54 -28.93 7.19
C THR A 421 5.45 -28.83 5.97
N SER A 422 5.17 -29.61 4.91
CA SER A 422 5.94 -29.58 3.65
C SER A 422 5.76 -28.31 2.82
N ARG A 423 4.74 -27.50 3.14
CA ARG A 423 4.37 -26.27 2.43
C ARG A 423 4.80 -25.00 3.16
N LEU A 424 5.26 -25.14 4.41
CA LEU A 424 5.73 -24.02 5.22
C LEU A 424 7.12 -23.55 4.77
N ASN A 425 7.34 -22.24 4.82
CA ASN A 425 8.67 -21.68 4.77
C ASN A 425 9.20 -21.53 6.21
N MET A 426 10.10 -22.43 6.60
CA MET A 426 10.62 -22.54 7.98
C MET A 426 11.77 -21.56 8.30
N GLU A 427 12.11 -20.64 7.38
CA GLU A 427 13.17 -19.65 7.59
C GLU A 427 12.92 -18.83 8.86
N THR A 428 11.73 -18.23 8.98
CA THR A 428 11.36 -17.36 10.11
C THR A 428 10.38 -18.00 11.09
N LEU A 429 9.88 -19.21 10.81
CA LEU A 429 8.78 -19.83 11.54
C LEU A 429 9.19 -20.97 12.48
N VAL A 430 8.37 -21.19 13.50
CA VAL A 430 8.25 -22.46 14.21
C VAL A 430 6.82 -23.00 14.07
N SER A 431 6.68 -24.31 14.13
CA SER A 431 5.40 -25.00 14.09
C SER A 431 5.28 -25.95 15.29
N CYS A 432 4.15 -25.94 15.97
CA CYS A 432 3.86 -26.83 17.10
C CYS A 432 2.36 -27.19 17.16
N PRO A 433 1.97 -28.22 17.93
CA PRO A 433 0.56 -28.43 18.26
C PRO A 433 -0.03 -27.27 19.05
N VAL A 434 -1.35 -27.09 19.01
CA VAL A 434 -2.06 -26.09 19.82
C VAL A 434 -2.22 -26.61 21.26
N ALA A 435 -1.16 -26.52 22.06
CA ALA A 435 -1.09 -27.18 23.38
C ALA A 435 -1.61 -26.33 24.54
N VAL A 436 -1.41 -25.00 24.50
CA VAL A 436 -1.71 -24.12 25.64
C VAL A 436 -3.19 -23.69 25.63
N PRO A 437 -3.92 -23.76 26.76
CA PRO A 437 -5.35 -23.44 26.82
C PRO A 437 -5.72 -22.05 26.29
N HIS A 438 -4.86 -21.05 26.48
CA HIS A 438 -5.06 -19.71 25.93
C HIS A 438 -5.18 -19.72 24.40
N TRP A 439 -4.26 -20.41 23.71
CA TRP A 439 -4.26 -20.51 22.25
C TRP A 439 -5.40 -21.38 21.73
N GLN A 440 -5.78 -22.43 22.48
CA GLN A 440 -6.97 -23.23 22.17
C GLN A 440 -8.25 -22.38 22.24
N GLY A 441 -8.37 -21.53 23.27
CA GLY A 441 -9.48 -20.59 23.41
C GLY A 441 -9.56 -19.59 22.27
N GLN A 442 -8.43 -18.94 21.92
CA GLN A 442 -8.38 -18.01 20.79
C GLN A 442 -8.79 -18.67 19.46
N LEU A 443 -8.28 -19.88 19.20
CA LEU A 443 -8.65 -20.63 18.00
C LEU A 443 -10.14 -20.97 17.98
N LYS A 444 -10.67 -21.48 19.10
CA LYS A 444 -12.07 -21.86 19.22
C LYS A 444 -13.00 -20.67 19.01
N GLU A 445 -12.74 -19.54 19.65
CA GLU A 445 -13.55 -18.31 19.54
C GLU A 445 -13.61 -17.81 18.08
N LEU A 446 -12.49 -17.86 17.35
CA LEU A 446 -12.46 -17.46 15.95
C LEU A 446 -13.27 -18.42 15.07
N ILE A 447 -13.20 -19.73 15.32
CA ILE A 447 -13.98 -20.73 14.57
C ILE A 447 -15.47 -20.63 14.92
N GLU A 448 -15.83 -20.36 16.17
CA GLU A 448 -17.21 -20.09 16.60
C GLU A 448 -17.77 -18.85 15.91
N SER A 449 -17.00 -17.76 15.88
CA SER A 449 -17.36 -16.53 15.17
C SER A 449 -17.53 -16.79 13.67
N HIS A 450 -16.62 -17.56 13.08
CA HIS A 450 -16.71 -17.94 11.67
C HIS A 450 -17.97 -18.76 11.37
N ALA A 451 -18.29 -19.76 12.19
CA ALA A 451 -19.51 -20.56 12.05
C ALA A 451 -20.76 -19.69 12.18
N ALA A 452 -20.81 -18.79 13.17
CA ALA A 452 -21.94 -17.89 13.39
C ALA A 452 -22.15 -16.88 12.27
N GLU A 453 -21.07 -16.38 11.67
CA GLU A 453 -21.12 -15.37 10.61
C GLU A 453 -21.34 -15.97 9.22
N THR A 454 -20.86 -17.19 8.97
CA THR A 454 -20.82 -17.77 7.61
C THR A 454 -21.76 -18.95 7.39
N ASP A 455 -22.35 -19.51 8.46
CA ASP A 455 -23.07 -20.79 8.42
C ASP A 455 -22.18 -21.95 7.88
N SER A 456 -20.86 -21.91 8.11
CA SER A 456 -19.91 -22.89 7.58
C SER A 456 -20.10 -24.28 8.19
N GLU A 457 -20.45 -25.26 7.33
CA GLU A 457 -20.53 -26.68 7.70
C GLU A 457 -19.17 -27.21 8.21
N ARG A 458 -18.06 -26.79 7.60
CA ARG A 458 -16.70 -27.21 8.00
C ARG A 458 -16.42 -26.79 9.44
N ALA A 459 -16.70 -25.53 9.77
CA ALA A 459 -16.48 -25.00 11.10
C ALA A 459 -17.42 -25.63 12.13
N SER A 460 -18.70 -25.81 11.79
CA SER A 460 -19.64 -26.52 12.66
C SER A 460 -19.19 -27.95 12.97
N ASN A 461 -18.72 -28.70 11.97
CA ASN A 461 -18.21 -30.06 12.16
C ASN A 461 -16.96 -30.11 13.06
N ILE A 462 -16.05 -29.14 12.90
CA ILE A 462 -14.85 -29.02 13.76
C ILE A 462 -15.26 -28.74 15.21
N LEU A 463 -16.19 -27.82 15.43
CA LEU A 463 -16.67 -27.45 16.77
C LEU A 463 -17.41 -28.59 17.46
N GLN A 464 -18.22 -29.36 16.73
CA GLN A 464 -18.93 -30.52 17.27
C GLN A 464 -17.99 -31.64 17.73
N ASN A 465 -16.83 -31.78 17.08
CA ASN A 465 -15.84 -32.82 17.36
C ASN A 465 -14.53 -32.24 17.91
N TRP A 466 -14.63 -31.13 18.66
CA TRP A 466 -13.49 -30.29 19.03
C TRP A 466 -12.29 -31.05 19.59
N ASP A 467 -12.51 -31.94 20.55
CA ASP A 467 -11.41 -32.67 21.23
C ASP A 467 -10.61 -33.55 20.27
N LEU A 468 -11.28 -34.13 19.26
CA LEU A 468 -10.63 -34.92 18.22
C LEU A 468 -9.96 -34.03 17.18
N GLU A 469 -10.65 -32.98 16.74
CA GLU A 469 -10.21 -32.13 15.64
C GLU A 469 -9.08 -31.18 16.04
N LEU A 470 -9.00 -30.78 17.31
CA LEU A 470 -7.93 -29.93 17.83
C LEU A 470 -6.55 -30.54 17.62
N SER A 471 -6.43 -31.88 17.72
CA SER A 471 -5.17 -32.60 17.50
C SER A 471 -4.63 -32.48 16.06
N LYS A 472 -5.50 -32.10 15.11
CA LYS A 472 -5.17 -31.93 13.69
C LYS A 472 -4.78 -30.49 13.34
N PHE A 473 -4.75 -29.58 14.33
CA PHE A 473 -4.28 -28.22 14.12
C PHE A 473 -2.78 -28.06 14.37
N ILE A 474 -2.15 -27.31 13.49
CA ILE A 474 -0.77 -26.83 13.64
C ILE A 474 -0.82 -25.33 13.96
N GLN A 475 -0.21 -24.96 15.07
CA GLN A 475 0.07 -23.58 15.43
C GLN A 475 1.37 -23.13 14.77
N ILE A 476 1.36 -21.96 14.14
CA ILE A 476 2.51 -21.35 13.48
C ILE A 476 2.78 -20.01 14.15
N CYS A 477 4.05 -19.81 14.52
CA CYS A 477 4.51 -18.57 15.15
C CYS A 477 5.89 -18.18 14.61
N PRO A 478 6.18 -16.89 14.41
CA PRO A 478 7.52 -16.42 14.09
C PRO A 478 8.50 -16.67 15.24
N LYS A 479 9.74 -17.03 14.91
CA LYS A 479 10.85 -17.22 15.87
C LYS A 479 11.07 -15.98 16.74
N GLU A 480 11.02 -14.79 16.14
CA GLU A 480 11.27 -13.50 16.82
C GLU A 480 10.16 -13.09 17.81
N MET A 481 9.02 -13.78 17.79
CA MET A 481 7.91 -13.52 18.71
C MET A 481 7.97 -14.38 19.96
N LEU A 482 8.71 -15.50 19.97
CA LEU A 482 8.66 -16.50 21.05
C LEU A 482 8.91 -15.92 22.44
N ASN A 483 9.88 -15.00 22.58
CA ASN A 483 10.20 -14.33 23.83
C ASN A 483 9.37 -13.07 24.11
N LYS A 484 8.43 -12.73 23.23
CA LYS A 484 7.53 -11.56 23.32
C LYS A 484 6.07 -11.96 23.52
N LEU A 485 5.74 -13.24 23.41
CA LEU A 485 4.38 -13.72 23.65
C LEU A 485 4.07 -13.66 25.15
N ILE A 486 2.86 -13.19 25.48
CA ILE A 486 2.35 -13.17 26.85
C ILE A 486 2.16 -14.61 27.37
N HIS A 487 1.72 -15.51 26.49
CA HIS A 487 1.57 -16.93 26.77
C HIS A 487 2.57 -17.73 25.93
N PRO A 488 3.38 -18.63 26.49
CA PRO A 488 4.29 -19.45 25.70
C PRO A 488 3.52 -20.38 24.75
N LEU A 489 4.21 -20.93 23.73
CA LEU A 489 3.60 -21.89 22.79
C LEU A 489 3.55 -23.31 23.34
N GLY A 490 4.43 -23.64 24.28
CA GLY A 490 4.49 -24.93 24.95
C GLY A 490 4.43 -24.78 26.46
N VAL A 491 4.02 -25.86 27.12
CA VAL A 491 4.24 -26.02 28.56
C VAL A 491 5.67 -26.51 28.71
N GLU A 492 6.62 -25.61 29.03
CA GLU A 492 7.91 -26.09 29.50
C GLU A 492 7.66 -26.92 30.76
N ALA A 493 8.06 -28.19 30.74
CA ALA A 493 8.28 -28.89 31.99
C ALA A 493 9.41 -28.13 32.69
N THR A 494 9.07 -27.39 33.75
CA THR A 494 10.06 -26.87 34.70
C THR A 494 10.99 -28.02 35.05
N SER A 495 12.17 -28.05 34.44
CA SER A 495 13.23 -28.95 34.84
C SER A 495 13.58 -28.55 36.27
N ILE A 496 13.19 -29.41 37.22
CA ILE A 496 13.62 -29.32 38.60
C ILE A 496 15.16 -29.32 38.54
N PRO A 497 15.85 -28.30 39.08
CA PRO A 497 17.30 -28.33 39.17
C PRO A 497 17.69 -29.60 39.93
N ALA A 498 18.56 -30.43 39.35
CA ALA A 498 19.17 -31.52 40.10
C ALA A 498 19.96 -30.91 41.27
N GLU A 499 19.68 -31.39 42.49
CA GLU A 499 20.37 -31.03 43.73
C GLU A 499 21.90 -31.25 43.66
#